data_AF-A0A5N5DFS9-F1
#
_entry.id   AF-A0A5N5DFS9-F1
#
_cell.length_a   1.000
_cell.length_b   1.000
_cell.length_c   1.000
_cell.angle_alpha   90.00
_cell.angle_beta   90.00
_cell.angle_gamma   90.00
#
_symmetry.space_group_name_H-M   'P 1'
#
loop_
_entity.id
_entity.type
_entity.pdbx_description
1 polymer ?
#
loop_
_entity_poly.entity_id
_entity_poly.type
_entity_poly.pdbx_seq_one_letter_code
_entity_poly.pdbx_strand_id
1 'polypeptide(L)'
;MSGSGSKKLPIPELPEPAHAELDSMLARKFGKEVANYFSGSPLNRVSFLRPDTTFLSQALKHDTSRFILFKDLNPLVKSADKLAYASYKDVEPAVGDPFTASEDDIIKQFNSTSYRPQLIFLGLDESKKQGGFAYKEHYAGQPYWALDITPRASVTEAAEALIKKVEGEGLYFAQGRMQLSLIAPEAAIYAEGRHLLDWNLRNPYCAGCGHSTLSTHGGFKRTCPPKDLADKVADAPDAPDRPPCATRTGVSNLSFPRTDPTVIMAVVSHDGQRIMLGRQRRWPPHWYSTLAGFLEPAESVEEAVRREVWEESGIHLGRVVIHSTQPWPYPANLMIGAIGQAVPDGETVHLGHDAELEDAKWFSFDEVREALRIGTSGLGEDPGPDYKPGGLRLPPSTAIANQLMRAVVLGGFVSAEAKI
;
A
#
# COMPACT_ATOMS: atom_id res chain seq x y z
N MET A 1 -3.67 37.53 -12.42
CA MET A 1 -4.06 36.21 -11.89
C MET A 1 -3.39 35.17 -12.77
N SER A 2 -2.17 34.79 -12.40
CA SER A 2 -1.36 33.82 -13.13
C SER A 2 -1.95 32.43 -12.95
N GLY A 3 -2.47 31.84 -14.03
CA GLY A 3 -2.83 30.43 -14.06
C GLY A 3 -1.60 29.59 -13.74
N SER A 4 -1.56 28.99 -12.56
CA SER A 4 -0.64 27.90 -12.27
C SER A 4 -1.09 26.73 -13.13
N GLY A 5 -0.50 26.59 -14.33
CA GLY A 5 -0.62 25.37 -15.10
C GLY A 5 -0.17 24.23 -14.20
N SER A 6 -1.12 23.38 -13.79
CA SER A 6 -0.83 22.17 -13.05
C SER A 6 0.13 21.35 -13.91
N LYS A 7 1.40 21.28 -13.49
CA LYS A 7 2.41 20.50 -14.20
C LYS A 7 1.98 19.05 -14.05
N LYS A 8 1.49 18.45 -15.14
CA LYS A 8 1.03 17.05 -15.16
C LYS A 8 2.10 16.17 -14.54
N LEU A 9 1.74 15.44 -13.48
CA LEU A 9 2.67 14.55 -12.80
C LEU A 9 3.06 13.40 -13.74
N PRO A 10 4.32 12.92 -13.68
CA PRO A 10 4.73 11.79 -14.49
C PRO A 10 3.94 10.55 -14.10
N ILE A 11 3.50 9.78 -15.10
CA ILE A 11 2.88 8.48 -14.89
C ILE A 11 4.03 7.46 -14.87
N PRO A 12 4.29 6.77 -13.74
CA PRO A 12 5.39 5.84 -13.65
C PRO A 12 5.08 4.55 -14.43
N GLU A 13 6.13 3.87 -14.84
CA GLU A 13 6.04 2.51 -15.37
C GLU A 13 5.67 1.52 -14.25
N LEU A 14 5.12 0.38 -14.65
CA LEU A 14 4.87 -0.72 -13.73
C LEU A 14 6.19 -1.39 -13.33
N PRO A 15 6.27 -2.00 -12.13
CA PRO A 15 7.43 -2.84 -11.80
C PRO A 15 7.53 -4.03 -12.74
N GLU A 16 8.75 -4.55 -12.90
CA GLU A 16 8.95 -5.85 -13.54
C GLU A 16 8.74 -6.97 -12.51
N PRO A 17 8.06 -8.08 -12.89
CA PRO A 17 7.95 -9.24 -12.01
C PRO A 17 9.31 -9.88 -11.77
N ALA A 18 9.42 -10.63 -10.68
CA ALA A 18 10.65 -11.34 -10.38
C ALA A 18 10.98 -12.32 -11.51
N HIS A 19 12.22 -12.24 -12.02
CA HIS A 19 12.70 -13.12 -13.09
C HIS A 19 11.87 -13.08 -14.39
N ALA A 20 11.36 -11.89 -14.77
CA ALA A 20 10.52 -11.68 -15.96
C ALA A 20 11.07 -12.23 -17.29
N GLU A 21 12.39 -12.37 -17.38
CA GLU A 21 13.12 -12.85 -18.57
C GLU A 21 13.23 -14.37 -18.66
N LEU A 22 12.89 -15.11 -17.61
CA LEU A 22 12.94 -16.57 -17.63
C LEU A 22 11.74 -17.14 -18.40
N ASP A 23 12.02 -17.92 -19.45
CA ASP A 23 10.99 -18.76 -20.06
C ASP A 23 10.50 -19.81 -19.07
N SER A 24 9.19 -20.00 -19.02
CA SER A 24 8.57 -21.04 -18.22
C SER A 24 7.32 -21.59 -18.89
N MET A 25 6.96 -22.82 -18.55
CA MET A 25 5.71 -23.42 -19.02
C MET A 25 4.49 -22.56 -18.62
N LEU A 26 4.52 -21.96 -17.42
CA LEU A 26 3.44 -21.10 -16.93
C LEU A 26 3.35 -19.80 -17.72
N ALA A 27 4.49 -19.16 -18.03
CA ALA A 27 4.52 -17.94 -18.84
C ALA A 27 3.99 -18.19 -20.26
N ARG A 28 4.33 -19.32 -20.88
CA ARG A 28 3.78 -19.71 -22.20
C ARG A 28 2.29 -20.08 -22.14
N LYS A 29 1.81 -20.63 -21.03
CA LYS A 29 0.39 -21.04 -20.94
C LYS A 29 -0.54 -19.88 -20.57
N PHE A 30 -0.11 -19.00 -19.68
CA PHE A 30 -0.95 -17.96 -19.08
C PHE A 30 -0.53 -16.54 -19.47
N GLY A 31 0.59 -16.39 -20.18
CA GLY A 31 1.25 -15.11 -20.44
C GLY A 31 2.25 -14.75 -19.35
N LYS A 32 3.05 -13.71 -19.61
CA LYS A 32 3.98 -13.15 -18.63
C LYS A 32 3.22 -12.65 -17.39
N GLU A 33 3.84 -12.79 -16.22
CA GLU A 33 3.30 -12.28 -14.96
C GLU A 33 3.12 -10.76 -15.02
N VAL A 34 2.06 -10.25 -14.38
CA VAL A 34 1.78 -8.82 -14.26
C VAL A 34 2.09 -8.36 -12.84
N ALA A 35 3.11 -7.53 -12.69
CA ALA A 35 3.40 -6.85 -11.43
C ALA A 35 2.77 -5.46 -11.43
N ASN A 36 1.84 -5.20 -10.50
CA ASN A 36 1.14 -3.93 -10.41
C ASN A 36 1.92 -2.89 -9.59
N TYR A 37 1.61 -1.60 -9.80
CA TYR A 37 2.22 -0.49 -9.07
C TYR A 37 2.05 -0.63 -7.55
N PHE A 38 2.99 -0.09 -6.76
CA PHE A 38 3.18 -0.35 -5.32
C PHE A 38 3.65 -1.76 -4.93
N SER A 39 3.78 -2.69 -5.89
CA SER A 39 4.50 -3.95 -5.70
C SER A 39 5.94 -3.87 -6.25
N GLY A 40 6.70 -4.96 -6.20
CA GLY A 40 8.08 -4.98 -6.74
C GLY A 40 9.09 -4.24 -5.86
N SER A 41 8.93 -4.29 -4.53
CA SER A 41 9.91 -3.71 -3.61
C SER A 41 11.30 -4.30 -3.86
N PRO A 42 12.35 -3.47 -3.98
CA PRO A 42 13.72 -3.94 -4.12
C PRO A 42 14.31 -4.48 -2.81
N LEU A 43 13.57 -4.35 -1.70
CA LEU A 43 14.04 -4.71 -0.37
C LEU A 43 13.71 -6.18 -0.05
N ASN A 44 14.72 -6.92 0.39
CA ASN A 44 14.48 -8.13 1.16
C ASN A 44 13.99 -7.74 2.56
N ARG A 45 12.76 -8.11 2.89
CA ARG A 45 12.11 -7.74 4.17
C ARG A 45 12.78 -8.36 5.40
N VAL A 46 13.52 -9.47 5.24
CA VAL A 46 14.21 -10.22 6.32
C VAL A 46 13.38 -10.32 7.61
N SER A 47 12.10 -10.69 7.48
CA SER A 47 11.09 -10.52 8.54
C SER A 47 11.39 -11.25 9.84
N PHE A 48 12.15 -12.35 9.78
CA PHE A 48 12.57 -13.13 10.94
C PHE A 48 13.63 -12.43 11.81
N LEU A 49 14.27 -11.35 11.33
CA LEU A 49 15.22 -10.52 12.09
C LEU A 49 14.55 -9.36 12.83
N ARG A 50 13.26 -9.11 12.59
CA ARG A 50 12.50 -8.04 13.25
C ARG A 50 12.47 -8.07 14.79
N PRO A 51 12.51 -9.23 15.48
CA PRO A 51 12.64 -9.25 16.94
C PRO A 51 14.09 -9.19 17.45
N ASP A 52 15.09 -9.23 16.56
CA ASP A 52 16.51 -9.20 16.94
C ASP A 52 16.95 -7.73 17.15
N THR A 53 16.93 -7.26 18.39
CA THR A 53 17.25 -5.86 18.72
C THR A 53 18.72 -5.53 18.47
N THR A 54 19.62 -6.52 18.50
CA THR A 54 21.02 -6.32 18.13
C THR A 54 21.14 -6.04 16.64
N PHE A 55 20.46 -6.82 15.79
CA PHE A 55 20.36 -6.55 14.36
C PHE A 55 19.79 -5.16 14.09
N LEU A 56 18.64 -4.83 14.69
CA LEU A 56 17.97 -3.55 14.47
C LEU A 56 18.82 -2.36 14.91
N SER A 57 19.47 -2.43 16.09
CA SER A 57 20.37 -1.38 16.58
C SER A 57 21.55 -1.16 15.63
N GLN A 58 22.20 -2.22 15.17
CA GLN A 58 23.34 -2.10 14.24
C GLN A 58 22.90 -1.60 12.86
N ALA A 59 21.78 -2.12 12.34
CA ALA A 59 21.21 -1.68 11.07
C ALA A 59 20.69 -0.22 11.14
N LEU A 60 20.21 0.24 12.30
CA LEU A 60 19.77 1.62 12.49
C LEU A 60 20.94 2.59 12.36
N LYS A 61 22.06 2.27 13.04
CA LYS A 61 23.23 3.14 13.18
C LYS A 61 24.23 3.05 12.02
N HIS A 62 24.04 2.13 11.08
CA HIS A 62 24.95 1.95 9.98
C HIS A 62 24.98 3.17 9.05
N ASP A 63 26.17 3.60 8.60
CA ASP A 63 26.34 4.82 7.81
C ASP A 63 25.59 4.81 6.47
N THR A 64 25.29 3.62 5.93
CA THR A 64 24.54 3.48 4.68
C THR A 64 23.02 3.52 4.88
N SER A 65 22.51 3.48 6.11
CA SER A 65 21.08 3.38 6.38
C SER A 65 20.31 4.57 5.83
N ARG A 66 19.16 4.27 5.22
CA ARG A 66 18.30 5.24 4.55
C ARG A 66 16.97 5.36 5.27
N PHE A 67 16.59 6.60 5.59
CA PHE A 67 15.35 6.92 6.29
C PHE A 67 14.43 7.69 5.36
N ILE A 68 13.28 7.11 5.04
CA ILE A 68 12.19 7.86 4.43
C ILE A 68 11.48 8.59 5.56
N LEU A 69 11.53 9.93 5.52
CA LEU A 69 10.87 10.76 6.50
C LEU A 69 9.41 10.98 6.10
N PHE A 70 8.52 10.91 7.07
CA PHE A 70 7.10 11.21 6.92
C PHE A 70 6.70 12.36 7.86
N LYS A 71 5.84 13.24 7.37
CA LYS A 71 5.15 14.28 8.15
C LYS A 71 3.67 14.20 7.85
N ASP A 72 2.86 13.89 8.85
CA ASP A 72 1.42 13.64 8.68
C ASP A 72 1.12 12.60 7.59
N LEU A 73 1.92 11.51 7.56
CA LEU A 73 1.91 10.45 6.55
C LEU A 73 2.26 10.89 5.11
N ASN A 74 2.71 12.12 4.92
CA ASN A 74 3.25 12.60 3.65
C ASN A 74 4.75 12.30 3.58
N PRO A 75 5.25 11.68 2.50
CA PRO A 75 6.66 11.33 2.37
C PRO A 75 7.51 12.55 1.99
N LEU A 76 8.74 12.60 2.49
CA LEU A 76 9.77 13.51 2.01
C LEU A 76 10.20 13.11 0.59
N VAL A 77 10.19 14.07 -0.32
CA VAL A 77 10.53 13.87 -1.72
C VAL A 77 11.55 14.91 -2.20
N LYS A 78 12.35 14.50 -3.18
CA LYS A 78 13.24 15.39 -3.93
C LYS A 78 12.55 15.98 -5.17
N SER A 79 11.64 15.22 -5.75
CA SER A 79 10.78 15.59 -6.87
C SER A 79 9.50 14.75 -6.84
N ALA A 80 8.53 15.09 -7.68
CA ALA A 80 7.27 14.34 -7.75
C ALA A 80 7.44 12.81 -7.93
N ASP A 81 8.49 12.40 -8.62
CA ASP A 81 8.80 11.01 -8.99
C ASP A 81 9.88 10.35 -8.12
N LYS A 82 10.48 11.07 -7.17
CA LYS A 82 11.58 10.58 -6.34
C LYS A 82 11.46 10.91 -4.86
N LEU A 83 11.57 9.89 -4.02
CA LEU A 83 11.77 10.00 -2.59
C LEU A 83 13.10 10.69 -2.26
N ALA A 84 13.14 11.29 -1.09
CA ALA A 84 14.39 11.71 -0.47
C ALA A 84 14.63 10.91 0.80
N TYR A 85 15.91 10.77 1.17
CA TYR A 85 16.33 9.92 2.27
C TYR A 85 17.25 10.69 3.20
N ALA A 86 16.97 10.63 4.49
CA ALA A 86 17.88 11.09 5.53
C ALA A 86 18.87 9.99 5.93
N SER A 87 19.95 10.37 6.61
CA SER A 87 20.92 9.47 7.24
C SER A 87 20.62 9.29 8.74
N TYR A 88 21.29 8.34 9.39
CA TYR A 88 21.14 8.17 10.84
C TYR A 88 21.54 9.44 11.61
N LYS A 89 22.62 10.12 11.18
CA LYS A 89 23.10 11.37 11.79
C LYS A 89 22.06 12.49 11.77
N ASP A 90 21.17 12.48 10.77
CA ASP A 90 20.10 13.47 10.65
C ASP A 90 18.96 13.18 11.62
N VAL A 91 18.64 11.90 11.83
CA VAL A 91 17.48 11.47 12.63
C VAL A 91 17.80 11.16 14.08
N GLU A 92 19.07 10.89 14.41
CA GLU A 92 19.54 10.54 15.76
C GLU A 92 19.02 11.49 16.85
N PRO A 93 19.00 12.83 16.69
CA PRO A 93 18.46 13.73 17.71
C PRO A 93 16.98 13.50 18.03
N ALA A 94 16.20 12.97 17.08
CA ALA A 94 14.78 12.70 17.25
C ALA A 94 14.53 11.26 17.76
N VAL A 95 15.32 10.27 17.33
CA VAL A 95 15.01 8.85 17.56
C VAL A 95 15.98 8.13 18.50
N GLY A 96 17.21 8.60 18.66
CA GLY A 96 18.28 7.92 19.38
C GLY A 96 18.48 6.48 18.90
N ASP A 97 18.63 5.55 19.84
CA ASP A 97 18.61 4.09 19.58
C ASP A 97 17.56 3.43 20.48
N PRO A 98 16.38 3.07 19.95
CA PRO A 98 15.32 2.44 20.75
C PRO A 98 15.56 0.94 20.99
N PHE A 99 16.64 0.37 20.44
CA PHE A 99 16.91 -1.07 20.43
C PHE A 99 18.07 -1.47 21.37
N THR A 100 18.38 -0.65 22.37
CA THR A 100 19.50 -0.88 23.31
C THR A 100 19.25 -2.01 24.32
N ALA A 101 18.03 -2.51 24.43
CA ALA A 101 17.65 -3.62 25.31
C ALA A 101 16.89 -4.70 24.53
N SER A 102 16.68 -5.86 25.15
CA SER A 102 15.82 -6.90 24.58
C SER A 102 14.37 -6.40 24.49
N GLU A 103 13.58 -6.90 23.54
CA GLU A 103 12.16 -6.50 23.44
C GLU A 103 11.40 -6.81 24.74
N ASP A 104 11.70 -7.92 25.40
CA ASP A 104 11.10 -8.30 26.69
C ASP A 104 11.37 -7.25 27.77
N ASP A 105 12.60 -6.72 27.82
CA ASP A 105 12.96 -5.68 28.79
C ASP A 105 12.31 -4.34 28.42
N ILE A 106 12.21 -4.01 27.13
CA ILE A 106 11.48 -2.82 26.68
C ILE A 106 10.00 -2.92 27.06
N ILE A 107 9.38 -4.10 26.93
CA ILE A 107 7.98 -4.34 27.33
C ILE A 107 7.81 -4.21 28.84
N LYS A 108 8.74 -4.73 29.65
CA LYS A 108 8.72 -4.58 31.12
C LYS A 108 8.89 -3.13 31.56
N GLN A 109 9.69 -2.35 30.83
CA GLN A 109 9.94 -0.93 31.09
C GLN A 109 8.92 0.00 30.42
N PHE A 110 7.81 -0.54 29.90
CA PHE A 110 6.82 0.26 29.19
C PHE A 110 6.22 1.35 30.08
N ASN A 111 6.20 2.57 29.56
CA ASN A 111 5.58 3.74 30.19
C ASN A 111 4.76 4.49 29.14
N SER A 112 3.43 4.53 29.28
CA SER A 112 2.54 5.15 28.30
C SER A 112 2.64 6.68 28.22
N THR A 113 3.25 7.35 29.20
CA THR A 113 3.51 8.80 29.15
C THR A 113 4.73 9.14 28.30
N SER A 114 5.59 8.17 28.02
CA SER A 114 6.80 8.36 27.21
C SER A 114 6.47 8.23 25.73
N TYR A 115 6.61 9.32 24.98
CA TYR A 115 6.45 9.31 23.54
C TYR A 115 7.72 8.78 22.85
N ARG A 116 7.53 7.91 21.86
CA ARG A 116 8.59 7.45 20.95
C ARG A 116 8.11 7.69 19.51
N PRO A 117 8.93 8.33 18.65
CA PRO A 117 8.62 8.42 17.23
C PRO A 117 8.39 7.04 16.61
N GLN A 118 7.52 6.98 15.60
CA GLN A 118 7.29 5.72 14.90
C GLN A 118 8.43 5.44 13.94
N LEU A 119 9.14 4.34 14.18
CA LEU A 119 10.27 3.89 13.39
C LEU A 119 10.03 2.46 12.92
N ILE A 120 10.01 2.27 11.60
CA ILE A 120 9.69 1.00 10.95
C ILE A 120 10.88 0.52 10.14
N PHE A 121 11.35 -0.69 10.39
CA PHE A 121 12.39 -1.34 9.59
C PHE A 121 11.78 -1.99 8.34
N LEU A 122 12.11 -1.49 7.15
CA LEU A 122 11.48 -1.93 5.89
C LEU A 122 12.19 -3.14 5.28
N GLY A 123 13.51 -3.24 5.46
CA GLY A 123 14.30 -4.34 4.91
C GLY A 123 15.70 -3.93 4.51
N LEU A 124 16.36 -4.80 3.76
CA LEU A 124 17.69 -4.62 3.19
C LEU A 124 17.63 -4.59 1.66
N ASP A 125 18.26 -3.59 1.04
CA ASP A 125 18.59 -3.64 -0.38
C ASP A 125 19.87 -4.48 -0.56
N GLU A 126 19.68 -5.75 -0.92
CA GLU A 126 20.77 -6.70 -1.13
C GLU A 126 21.58 -6.46 -2.42
N SER A 127 21.16 -5.54 -3.29
CA SER A 127 22.00 -5.12 -4.42
C SER A 127 23.16 -4.24 -3.95
N LYS A 128 23.06 -3.66 -2.74
CA LYS A 128 24.05 -2.74 -2.14
C LYS A 128 24.90 -3.42 -1.07
N LYS A 129 25.46 -4.60 -1.38
CA LYS A 129 26.31 -5.37 -0.46
C LYS A 129 27.69 -4.74 -0.22
N GLN A 130 28.31 -4.17 -1.25
CA GLN A 130 29.66 -3.63 -1.14
C GLN A 130 29.66 -2.33 -0.31
N GLY A 131 30.36 -2.35 0.84
CA GLY A 131 30.31 -1.26 1.81
C GLY A 131 28.95 -1.12 2.51
N GLY A 132 28.06 -2.08 2.31
CA GLY A 132 26.75 -2.16 2.96
C GLY A 132 26.85 -2.70 4.38
N PHE A 133 25.71 -2.68 5.07
CA PHE A 133 25.56 -3.32 6.36
C PHE A 133 25.73 -4.83 6.21
N ALA A 134 26.31 -5.50 7.21
CA ALA A 134 26.46 -6.95 7.26
C ALA A 134 26.13 -7.48 8.67
N TYR A 135 25.40 -8.58 8.73
CA TYR A 135 25.01 -9.23 9.99
C TYR A 135 25.08 -10.76 9.89
N LYS A 136 25.69 -11.38 10.89
CA LYS A 136 25.87 -12.85 11.01
C LYS A 136 26.32 -13.51 9.69
N GLU A 137 27.21 -12.84 8.95
CA GLU A 137 27.82 -13.27 7.68
C GLU A 137 26.87 -13.49 6.48
N HIS A 138 25.57 -13.62 6.70
CA HIS A 138 24.60 -14.00 5.68
C HIS A 138 23.71 -12.86 5.20
N TYR A 139 23.51 -11.84 6.03
CA TYR A 139 22.59 -10.74 5.74
C TYR A 139 23.38 -9.49 5.44
N ALA A 140 23.47 -9.12 4.16
CA ALA A 140 24.22 -7.96 3.73
C ALA A 140 23.45 -7.12 2.72
N GLY A 141 23.49 -5.80 2.89
CA GLY A 141 22.77 -4.85 2.05
C GLY A 141 22.67 -3.47 2.69
N GLN A 142 21.92 -2.56 2.07
CA GLN A 142 21.63 -1.24 2.66
C GLN A 142 20.34 -1.29 3.48
N PRO A 143 20.34 -0.91 4.77
CA PRO A 143 19.12 -0.87 5.57
C PRO A 143 18.20 0.28 5.20
N TYR A 144 16.89 0.02 5.12
CA TYR A 144 15.85 1.01 4.88
C TYR A 144 14.87 1.10 6.03
N TRP A 145 14.50 2.34 6.37
CA TRP A 145 13.61 2.68 7.47
C TRP A 145 12.54 3.68 7.01
N ALA A 146 11.33 3.57 7.57
CA ALA A 146 10.34 4.65 7.53
C ALA A 146 10.26 5.28 8.92
N LEU A 147 10.28 6.61 8.98
CA LEU A 147 10.27 7.37 10.23
C LEU A 147 9.23 8.49 10.15
N ASP A 148 8.31 8.52 11.12
CA ASP A 148 7.43 9.66 11.35
C ASP A 148 8.15 10.74 12.17
N ILE A 149 8.29 11.92 11.58
CA ILE A 149 8.88 13.12 12.19
C ILE A 149 7.85 14.24 12.35
N THR A 150 6.56 13.90 12.40
CA THR A 150 5.51 14.86 12.77
C THR A 150 5.79 15.43 14.17
N PRO A 151 5.96 16.76 14.35
CA PRO A 151 6.31 17.34 15.64
C PRO A 151 5.29 17.01 16.72
N ARG A 152 5.72 16.30 17.77
CA ARG A 152 4.85 15.86 18.86
C ARG A 152 5.64 15.58 20.13
N ALA A 153 5.05 15.94 21.27
CA ALA A 153 5.53 15.58 22.61
C ALA A 153 7.04 15.85 22.78
N SER A 154 7.80 14.87 23.29
CA SER A 154 9.22 14.98 23.64
C SER A 154 10.17 15.22 22.46
N VAL A 155 9.73 15.05 21.21
CA VAL A 155 10.61 15.16 20.03
C VAL A 155 10.30 16.39 19.16
N THR A 156 9.40 17.26 19.60
CA THR A 156 8.93 18.43 18.82
C THR A 156 10.08 19.27 18.28
N GLU A 157 11.02 19.69 19.15
CA GLU A 157 12.15 20.54 18.76
C GLU A 157 13.08 19.85 17.75
N ALA A 158 13.42 18.58 17.98
CA ALA A 158 14.29 17.80 17.09
C ALA A 158 13.64 17.57 15.72
N ALA A 159 12.34 17.28 15.71
CA ALA A 159 11.55 17.11 14.49
C ALA A 159 11.46 18.42 13.67
N GLU A 160 11.16 19.54 14.32
CA GLU A 160 11.12 20.86 13.66
C GLU A 160 12.47 21.27 13.09
N ALA A 161 13.56 21.02 13.82
CA ALA A 161 14.91 21.25 13.33
C ALA A 161 15.24 20.41 12.09
N LEU A 162 14.87 19.12 12.09
CA LEU A 162 15.08 18.24 10.95
C LEU A 162 14.23 18.65 9.74
N ILE A 163 12.95 18.99 9.95
CA ILE A 163 12.06 19.48 8.89
C ILE A 163 12.66 20.73 8.24
N LYS A 164 13.05 21.71 9.06
CA LYS A 164 13.65 22.97 8.57
C LYS A 164 14.94 22.70 7.80
N LYS A 165 15.76 21.75 8.25
CA LYS A 165 16.99 21.35 7.57
C LYS A 165 16.68 20.80 6.17
N VAL A 166 15.83 19.78 6.06
CA VAL A 166 15.55 19.13 4.77
C VAL A 166 14.83 20.07 3.80
N GLU A 167 13.97 20.95 4.30
CA GLU A 167 13.34 22.01 3.49
C GLU A 167 14.38 23.04 2.99
N GLY A 168 15.36 23.39 3.83
CA GLY A 168 16.50 24.23 3.44
C GLY A 168 17.41 23.62 2.37
N GLU A 169 17.41 22.29 2.25
CA GLU A 169 18.11 21.54 1.19
C GLU A 169 17.29 21.46 -0.12
N GLY A 170 16.11 22.07 -0.16
CA GLY A 170 15.21 22.07 -1.31
C GLY A 170 14.34 20.81 -1.43
N LEU A 171 14.30 19.98 -0.39
CA LEU A 171 13.38 18.84 -0.28
C LEU A 171 12.03 19.31 0.26
N TYR A 172 10.97 18.53 0.06
CA TYR A 172 9.64 18.89 0.57
C TYR A 172 8.80 17.64 0.87
N PHE A 173 7.82 17.78 1.75
CA PHE A 173 6.85 16.72 2.01
C PHE A 173 5.73 16.78 0.97
N ALA A 174 5.56 15.73 0.18
CA ALA A 174 4.58 15.68 -0.90
C ALA A 174 3.16 15.85 -0.34
N GLN A 175 2.45 16.88 -0.77
CA GLN A 175 1.09 17.15 -0.30
C GLN A 175 0.06 16.34 -1.09
N GLY A 176 -0.88 15.70 -0.41
CA GLY A 176 -2.01 15.05 -1.03
C GLY A 176 -2.43 13.77 -0.31
N ARG A 177 -3.63 13.26 -0.65
CA ARG A 177 -4.11 12.00 -0.09
C ARG A 177 -3.35 10.79 -0.63
N MET A 178 -2.83 10.90 -1.86
CA MET A 178 -2.15 9.83 -2.58
C MET A 178 -0.91 10.37 -3.28
N GLN A 179 0.17 9.62 -3.17
CA GLN A 179 1.38 9.78 -3.96
C GLN A 179 1.42 8.67 -5.03
N LEU A 180 1.23 9.05 -6.29
CA LEU A 180 1.05 8.13 -7.43
C LEU A 180 2.08 8.34 -8.55
N SER A 181 3.04 9.27 -8.38
CA SER A 181 4.04 9.60 -9.40
C SER A 181 5.43 9.03 -9.16
N LEU A 182 5.67 8.41 -8.00
CA LEU A 182 6.95 7.77 -7.69
C LEU A 182 7.27 6.65 -8.68
N ILE A 183 8.54 6.47 -9.03
CA ILE A 183 8.97 5.29 -9.80
C ILE A 183 8.64 4.01 -9.02
N ALA A 184 8.37 2.91 -9.72
CA ALA A 184 7.82 1.69 -9.11
C ALA A 184 8.61 1.14 -7.90
N PRO A 185 9.96 1.05 -7.92
CA PRO A 185 10.71 0.57 -6.77
C PRO A 185 10.52 1.44 -5.52
N GLU A 186 10.53 2.76 -5.69
CA GLU A 186 10.34 3.71 -4.58
C GLU A 186 8.89 3.75 -4.10
N ALA A 187 7.93 3.63 -5.02
CA ALA A 187 6.51 3.53 -4.70
C ALA A 187 6.24 2.33 -3.78
N ALA A 188 6.87 1.18 -4.04
CA ALA A 188 6.73 -0.02 -3.21
C ALA A 188 7.30 0.17 -1.79
N ILE A 189 8.48 0.79 -1.66
CA ILE A 189 9.07 1.11 -0.35
C ILE A 189 8.18 2.11 0.40
N TYR A 190 7.73 3.16 -0.28
CA TYR A 190 6.79 4.14 0.29
C TYR A 190 5.48 3.49 0.74
N ALA A 191 4.90 2.59 -0.06
CA ALA A 191 3.65 1.91 0.26
C ALA A 191 3.77 1.10 1.56
N GLU A 192 4.86 0.34 1.73
CA GLU A 192 5.14 -0.39 2.96
C GLU A 192 5.31 0.54 4.16
N GLY A 193 6.16 1.56 4.04
CA GLY A 193 6.42 2.52 5.11
C GLY A 193 5.16 3.27 5.54
N ARG A 194 4.42 3.84 4.58
CA ARG A 194 3.19 4.57 4.85
C ARG A 194 2.13 3.69 5.50
N HIS A 195 1.92 2.48 4.99
CA HIS A 195 0.92 1.55 5.54
C HIS A 195 1.20 1.25 7.02
N LEU A 196 2.46 0.96 7.36
CA LEU A 196 2.85 0.58 8.71
C LEU A 196 2.83 1.77 9.69
N LEU A 197 3.21 2.95 9.22
CA LEU A 197 3.08 4.18 10.00
C LEU A 197 1.61 4.53 10.25
N ASP A 198 0.76 4.47 9.23
CA ASP A 198 -0.68 4.71 9.37
C ASP A 198 -1.34 3.70 10.32
N TRP A 199 -0.99 2.41 10.21
CA TRP A 199 -1.49 1.38 11.12
C TRP A 199 -1.04 1.62 12.56
N ASN A 200 0.24 1.89 12.80
CA ASN A 200 0.74 2.19 14.15
C ASN A 200 0.10 3.45 14.74
N LEU A 201 -0.14 4.47 13.92
CA LEU A 201 -0.80 5.72 14.33
C LEU A 201 -2.26 5.48 14.76
N ARG A 202 -3.00 4.64 14.02
CA ARG A 202 -4.43 4.38 14.28
C ARG A 202 -4.70 3.30 15.32
N ASN A 203 -3.69 2.52 15.71
CA ASN A 203 -3.84 1.42 16.67
C ASN A 203 -2.96 1.59 17.94
N PRO A 204 -2.99 2.76 18.62
CA PRO A 204 -2.16 2.99 19.80
C PRO A 204 -2.65 2.21 21.05
N TYR A 205 -3.88 1.69 21.03
CA TYR A 205 -4.50 0.95 22.12
C TYR A 205 -4.82 -0.49 21.72
N CYS A 206 -4.83 -1.40 22.70
CA CYS A 206 -5.14 -2.80 22.50
C CYS A 206 -6.64 -2.96 22.27
N ALA A 207 -7.06 -3.43 21.11
CA ALA A 207 -8.48 -3.69 20.82
C ALA A 207 -9.10 -4.77 21.74
N GLY A 208 -8.29 -5.60 22.40
CA GLY A 208 -8.78 -6.62 23.34
C GLY A 208 -9.06 -6.12 24.76
N CYS A 209 -8.39 -5.06 25.22
CA CYS A 209 -8.55 -4.57 26.61
C CYS A 209 -8.51 -3.05 26.79
N GLY A 210 -8.41 -2.27 25.72
CA GLY A 210 -8.40 -0.80 25.73
C GLY A 210 -7.10 -0.12 26.19
N HIS A 211 -6.12 -0.85 26.71
CA HIS A 211 -4.90 -0.25 27.25
C HIS A 211 -3.87 0.11 26.17
N SER A 212 -3.02 1.10 26.44
CA SER A 212 -1.95 1.52 25.52
C SER A 212 -1.01 0.36 25.16
N THR A 213 -0.62 0.30 23.88
CA THR A 213 0.28 -0.70 23.31
C THR A 213 1.62 -0.08 22.93
N LEU A 214 2.60 -0.96 22.69
CA LEU A 214 3.95 -0.62 22.26
C LEU A 214 4.20 -1.19 20.85
N SER A 215 4.82 -0.40 19.97
CA SER A 215 5.34 -0.90 18.69
C SER A 215 6.58 -1.76 18.93
N THR A 216 6.56 -3.00 18.45
CA THR A 216 7.63 -3.99 18.54
C THR A 216 7.88 -4.64 17.18
N HIS A 217 8.82 -5.57 17.09
CA HIS A 217 9.23 -6.27 15.87
C HIS A 217 9.57 -5.29 14.73
N GLY A 218 10.40 -4.29 15.04
CA GLY A 218 10.79 -3.25 14.08
C GLY A 218 9.61 -2.49 13.46
N GLY A 219 8.46 -2.39 14.15
CA GLY A 219 7.26 -1.70 13.65
C GLY A 219 6.13 -2.59 13.16
N PHE A 220 6.32 -3.91 13.11
CA PHE A 220 5.36 -4.86 12.55
C PHE A 220 4.45 -5.53 13.58
N LYS A 221 4.48 -5.07 14.84
CA LYS A 221 3.63 -5.61 15.89
C LYS A 221 3.25 -4.56 16.92
N ARG A 222 2.00 -4.58 17.38
CA ARG A 222 1.53 -3.88 18.59
C ARG A 222 1.51 -4.89 19.73
N THR A 223 2.37 -4.71 20.71
CA THR A 223 2.37 -5.52 21.93
C THR A 223 1.57 -4.80 23.01
N CYS A 224 0.65 -5.51 23.68
CA CYS A 224 -0.01 -5.04 24.90
C CYS A 224 0.86 -5.39 26.10
N PRO A 225 1.49 -4.40 26.78
CA PRO A 225 2.34 -4.66 27.93
C PRO A 225 1.49 -5.17 29.11
N PRO A 226 2.03 -6.07 29.96
CA PRO A 226 1.35 -6.56 31.15
C PRO A 226 1.27 -5.50 32.26
N LYS A 227 2.18 -4.53 32.27
CA LYS A 227 2.28 -3.43 33.22
C LYS A 227 2.47 -2.11 32.50
N ASP A 228 2.20 -1.01 33.20
CA ASP A 228 2.52 0.34 32.75
C ASP A 228 3.17 1.11 33.89
N LEU A 229 4.41 1.56 33.69
CA LEU A 229 5.10 2.34 34.71
C LEU A 229 4.43 3.69 34.98
N ALA A 230 3.56 4.17 34.08
CA ALA A 230 2.72 5.34 34.33
C ALA A 230 1.71 5.13 35.48
N ASP A 231 1.29 3.88 35.72
CA ASP A 231 0.32 3.52 36.75
C ASP A 231 0.99 3.23 38.11
N LYS A 232 2.32 3.42 38.22
CA LYS A 232 3.06 3.18 39.46
C LYS A 232 2.67 4.22 40.52
N VAL A 233 2.19 3.73 41.66
CA VAL A 233 1.93 4.55 42.85
C VAL A 233 3.26 4.83 43.59
N ALA A 234 3.42 6.03 44.14
CA ALA A 234 4.69 6.54 44.68
C ALA A 234 5.41 5.59 45.66
N ASP A 235 4.65 4.89 46.50
CA ASP A 235 5.19 3.99 47.54
C ASP A 235 5.19 2.50 47.15
N ALA A 236 4.71 2.16 45.95
CA ALA A 236 4.72 0.79 45.46
C ALA A 236 6.11 0.41 44.91
N PRO A 237 6.59 -0.82 45.15
CA PRO A 237 7.87 -1.27 44.60
C PRO A 237 7.84 -1.32 43.07
N ASP A 238 6.67 -1.63 42.47
CA ASP A 238 6.48 -1.82 41.04
C ASP A 238 5.08 -1.34 40.59
N ALA A 239 4.89 -1.19 39.28
CA ALA A 239 3.59 -0.91 38.68
C ALA A 239 2.64 -2.12 38.84
N PRO A 240 1.32 -1.88 38.98
CA PRO A 240 0.35 -2.95 39.08
C PRO A 240 0.24 -3.73 37.76
N ASP A 241 -0.07 -5.03 37.87
CA ASP A 241 -0.43 -5.84 36.71
C ASP A 241 -1.77 -5.37 36.12
N ARG A 242 -1.82 -5.24 34.80
CA ARG A 242 -3.07 -5.00 34.07
C ARG A 242 -3.92 -6.27 34.05
N PRO A 243 -5.26 -6.16 34.02
CA PRO A 243 -6.17 -7.32 33.92
C PRO A 243 -5.81 -8.24 32.75
N PRO A 244 -6.07 -9.56 32.83
CA PRO A 244 -5.76 -10.52 31.78
C PRO A 244 -6.23 -10.06 30.39
N CYS A 245 -5.42 -10.31 29.37
CA CYS A 245 -5.71 -9.90 28.00
C CYS A 245 -5.33 -11.02 27.04
N ALA A 246 -6.27 -11.40 26.17
CA ALA A 246 -6.08 -12.48 25.21
C ALA A 246 -4.90 -12.25 24.25
N THR A 247 -4.54 -10.99 23.98
CA THR A 247 -3.41 -10.66 23.11
C THR A 247 -2.04 -10.97 23.74
N ARG A 248 -1.98 -11.30 25.05
CA ARG A 248 -0.75 -11.64 25.77
C ARG A 248 -0.48 -13.14 25.91
N THR A 249 -1.50 -13.97 25.70
CA THR A 249 -1.43 -15.42 25.96
C THR A 249 -1.30 -16.27 24.69
N GLY A 250 -1.23 -15.63 23.52
CA GLY A 250 -1.09 -16.32 22.22
C GLY A 250 -0.93 -15.36 21.04
N VAL A 251 -0.99 -15.91 19.84
CA VAL A 251 -1.00 -15.12 18.59
C VAL A 251 -2.39 -14.52 18.40
N SER A 252 -2.47 -13.20 18.34
CA SER A 252 -3.71 -12.46 18.07
C SER A 252 -3.51 -11.56 16.87
N ASN A 253 -4.46 -11.59 15.92
CA ASN A 253 -4.47 -10.71 14.76
C ASN A 253 -4.51 -9.22 15.14
N LEU A 254 -5.04 -8.87 16.32
CA LEU A 254 -5.05 -7.51 16.87
C LEU A 254 -3.64 -6.93 17.05
N SER A 255 -2.63 -7.79 17.14
CA SER A 255 -1.24 -7.39 17.33
C SER A 255 -0.51 -7.12 16.00
N PHE A 256 -1.09 -7.40 14.83
CA PHE A 256 -0.39 -7.34 13.54
C PHE A 256 -1.05 -6.36 12.55
N PRO A 257 -0.29 -5.83 11.57
CA PRO A 257 -0.82 -4.96 10.52
C PRO A 257 -1.99 -5.60 9.78
N ARG A 258 -3.02 -4.81 9.54
CA ARG A 258 -4.22 -5.23 8.81
C ARG A 258 -4.00 -5.04 7.32
N THR A 259 -4.42 -5.99 6.50
CA THR A 259 -4.55 -5.82 5.04
C THR A 259 -5.96 -6.22 4.64
N ASP A 260 -6.70 -5.28 4.08
CA ASP A 260 -8.10 -5.47 3.70
C ASP A 260 -8.20 -6.01 2.27
N PRO A 261 -8.65 -7.26 2.05
CA PRO A 261 -8.86 -7.78 0.71
C PRO A 261 -10.01 -7.05 0.01
N THR A 262 -9.75 -6.52 -1.17
CA THR A 262 -10.74 -5.81 -1.99
C THR A 262 -10.72 -6.41 -3.38
N VAL A 263 -11.84 -6.96 -3.84
CA VAL A 263 -11.95 -7.47 -5.21
C VAL A 263 -12.13 -6.31 -6.18
N ILE A 264 -11.52 -6.40 -7.36
CA ILE A 264 -11.73 -5.44 -8.45
C ILE A 264 -11.79 -6.22 -9.76
N MET A 265 -12.84 -6.04 -10.55
CA MET A 265 -13.19 -7.01 -11.57
C MET A 265 -13.57 -6.40 -12.92
N ALA A 266 -12.96 -6.91 -13.98
CA ALA A 266 -13.42 -6.71 -15.34
C ALA A 266 -14.55 -7.70 -15.66
N VAL A 267 -15.72 -7.18 -15.98
CA VAL A 267 -16.92 -7.95 -16.31
C VAL A 267 -17.05 -8.02 -17.82
N VAL A 268 -16.86 -9.20 -18.40
CA VAL A 268 -16.94 -9.46 -19.85
C VAL A 268 -18.34 -9.95 -20.20
N SER A 269 -18.91 -9.45 -21.29
CA SER A 269 -20.21 -9.91 -21.82
C SER A 269 -20.17 -11.39 -22.20
N HIS A 270 -21.33 -12.03 -22.30
CA HIS A 270 -21.42 -13.45 -22.65
C HIS A 270 -20.78 -13.73 -24.01
N ASP A 271 -21.03 -12.85 -24.99
CA ASP A 271 -20.48 -12.90 -26.35
C ASP A 271 -18.97 -12.60 -26.45
N GLY A 272 -18.34 -12.12 -25.36
CA GLY A 272 -16.92 -11.80 -25.32
C GLY A 272 -16.50 -10.56 -26.10
N GLN A 273 -17.42 -9.63 -26.41
CA GLN A 273 -17.13 -8.44 -27.24
C GLN A 273 -17.18 -7.11 -26.48
N ARG A 274 -17.72 -7.12 -25.27
CA ARG A 274 -17.94 -5.92 -24.45
C ARG A 274 -17.43 -6.13 -23.03
N ILE A 275 -17.11 -5.02 -22.38
CA ILE A 275 -16.80 -4.97 -20.96
C ILE A 275 -17.76 -4.00 -20.27
N MET A 276 -18.27 -4.37 -19.11
CA MET A 276 -19.07 -3.45 -18.30
C MET A 276 -18.13 -2.61 -17.43
N LEU A 277 -18.38 -1.30 -17.41
CA LEU A 277 -17.71 -0.36 -16.53
C LEU A 277 -18.75 0.47 -15.77
N GLY A 278 -18.41 0.85 -14.54
CA GLY A 278 -19.23 1.66 -13.64
C GLY A 278 -18.61 3.01 -13.33
N ARG A 279 -19.43 3.94 -12.85
CA ARG A 279 -18.98 5.23 -12.30
C ARG A 279 -19.79 5.65 -11.09
N GLN A 280 -19.13 6.38 -10.19
CA GLN A 280 -19.79 7.06 -9.07
C GLN A 280 -20.13 8.51 -9.41
N ARG A 281 -21.18 9.04 -8.80
CA ARG A 281 -21.66 10.42 -9.02
C ARG A 281 -20.60 11.50 -8.82
N ARG A 282 -19.68 11.29 -7.89
CA ARG A 282 -18.60 12.24 -7.54
C ARG A 282 -17.47 12.28 -8.57
N TRP A 283 -17.40 11.33 -9.50
CA TRP A 283 -16.31 11.23 -10.47
C TRP A 283 -16.49 12.20 -11.63
N PRO A 284 -15.39 12.68 -12.26
CA PRO A 284 -15.47 13.52 -13.44
C PRO A 284 -16.36 12.89 -14.53
N PRO A 285 -17.12 13.68 -15.30
CA PRO A 285 -17.94 13.16 -16.40
C PRO A 285 -17.14 12.23 -17.33
N HIS A 286 -17.81 11.17 -17.80
CA HIS A 286 -17.26 10.16 -18.70
C HIS A 286 -16.09 9.32 -18.15
N TRP A 287 -15.72 9.49 -16.87
CA TRP A 287 -14.71 8.66 -16.21
C TRP A 287 -15.37 7.41 -15.61
N TYR A 288 -15.00 6.23 -16.12
CA TYR A 288 -15.50 4.93 -15.71
C TYR A 288 -14.34 4.00 -15.32
N SER A 289 -14.63 3.03 -14.47
CA SER A 289 -13.69 2.00 -14.02
C SER A 289 -14.38 0.64 -13.94
N THR A 290 -13.57 -0.41 -13.77
CA THR A 290 -14.06 -1.71 -13.28
C THR A 290 -14.73 -1.55 -11.91
N LEU A 291 -15.67 -2.44 -11.60
CA LEU A 291 -16.32 -2.51 -10.29
C LEU A 291 -15.35 -3.04 -9.23
N ALA A 292 -15.56 -2.68 -7.97
CA ALA A 292 -14.70 -3.12 -6.88
C ALA A 292 -15.42 -3.02 -5.53
N GLY A 293 -15.20 -4.00 -4.67
CA GLY A 293 -15.81 -4.04 -3.34
C GLY A 293 -15.00 -4.87 -2.35
N PHE A 294 -15.36 -4.77 -1.07
CA PHE A 294 -14.65 -5.50 -0.02
C PHE A 294 -15.03 -6.97 -0.05
N LEU A 295 -14.05 -7.85 0.19
CA LEU A 295 -14.32 -9.25 0.42
C LEU A 295 -14.87 -9.44 1.84
N GLU A 296 -16.00 -10.14 1.98
CA GLU A 296 -16.60 -10.39 3.29
C GLU A 296 -16.02 -11.63 3.99
N PRO A 297 -16.12 -11.72 5.33
CA PRO A 297 -15.69 -12.91 6.05
C PRO A 297 -16.33 -14.19 5.52
N ALA A 298 -15.50 -15.22 5.32
CA ALA A 298 -15.89 -16.52 4.80
C ALA A 298 -16.33 -16.56 3.32
N GLU A 299 -16.05 -15.50 2.55
CA GLU A 299 -16.14 -15.56 1.08
C GLU A 299 -14.81 -15.98 0.45
N SER A 300 -14.89 -16.78 -0.61
CA SER A 300 -13.81 -16.84 -1.61
C SER A 300 -13.75 -15.55 -2.44
N VAL A 301 -12.61 -15.29 -3.09
CA VAL A 301 -12.47 -14.15 -4.01
C VAL A 301 -13.50 -14.23 -5.13
N GLU A 302 -13.76 -15.43 -5.64
CA GLU A 302 -14.71 -15.67 -6.70
C GLU A 302 -16.16 -15.43 -6.26
N GLU A 303 -16.52 -15.74 -5.02
CA GLU A 303 -17.85 -15.44 -4.46
C GLU A 303 -18.03 -13.93 -4.29
N ALA A 304 -17.05 -13.24 -3.67
CA ALA A 304 -17.08 -11.79 -3.50
C ALA A 304 -17.22 -11.05 -4.85
N VAL A 305 -16.48 -11.49 -5.89
CA VAL A 305 -16.63 -10.93 -7.25
C VAL A 305 -18.05 -11.09 -7.79
N ARG A 306 -18.69 -12.25 -7.59
CA ARG A 306 -20.06 -12.47 -8.06
C ARG A 306 -21.09 -11.64 -7.28
N ARG A 307 -20.93 -11.59 -5.95
CA ARG A 307 -21.80 -10.82 -5.06
C ARG A 307 -21.75 -9.33 -5.44
N GLU A 308 -20.56 -8.74 -5.41
CA GLU A 308 -20.37 -7.31 -5.68
C GLU A 308 -20.88 -6.90 -7.07
N VAL A 309 -20.61 -7.69 -8.11
CA VAL A 309 -21.14 -7.40 -9.45
C VAL A 309 -22.66 -7.48 -9.49
N TRP A 310 -23.26 -8.45 -8.80
CA TRP A 310 -24.72 -8.57 -8.74
C TRP A 310 -25.36 -7.43 -7.93
N GLU A 311 -24.78 -7.06 -6.79
CA GLU A 311 -25.27 -6.00 -5.90
C GLU A 311 -25.22 -4.63 -6.60
N GLU A 312 -24.09 -4.28 -7.22
CA GLU A 312 -23.93 -2.95 -7.83
C GLU A 312 -24.59 -2.81 -9.21
N SER A 313 -24.75 -3.91 -9.95
CA SER A 313 -25.14 -3.85 -11.37
C SER A 313 -26.17 -4.87 -11.84
N GLY A 314 -26.59 -5.82 -11.01
CA GLY A 314 -27.55 -6.87 -11.36
C GLY A 314 -27.02 -7.95 -12.33
N ILE A 315 -25.75 -7.86 -12.74
CA ILE A 315 -25.16 -8.78 -13.71
C ILE A 315 -24.85 -10.12 -13.05
N HIS A 316 -25.22 -11.21 -13.72
CA HIS A 316 -24.96 -12.57 -13.24
C HIS A 316 -23.67 -13.11 -13.86
N LEU A 317 -22.70 -13.42 -13.01
CA LEU A 317 -21.40 -13.93 -13.42
C LEU A 317 -21.31 -15.45 -13.32
N GLY A 318 -20.74 -16.06 -14.36
CA GLY A 318 -20.39 -17.48 -14.40
C GLY A 318 -18.97 -17.72 -13.87
N ARG A 319 -18.02 -17.97 -14.77
CA ARG A 319 -16.62 -18.21 -14.42
C ARG A 319 -15.92 -16.91 -14.01
N VAL A 320 -15.16 -16.99 -12.92
CA VAL A 320 -14.28 -15.92 -12.43
C VAL A 320 -12.84 -16.43 -12.45
N VAL A 321 -11.90 -15.61 -12.91
CA VAL A 321 -10.47 -15.92 -12.95
C VAL A 321 -9.69 -14.78 -12.28
N ILE A 322 -8.88 -15.12 -11.28
CA ILE A 322 -7.97 -14.17 -10.65
C ILE A 322 -6.83 -13.85 -11.63
N HIS A 323 -6.55 -12.57 -11.83
CA HIS A 323 -5.56 -12.07 -12.77
C HIS A 323 -4.25 -11.70 -12.07
N SER A 324 -4.31 -10.77 -11.11
CA SER A 324 -3.13 -10.20 -10.45
C SER A 324 -3.55 -9.44 -9.20
N THR A 325 -2.62 -9.06 -8.33
CA THR A 325 -2.90 -8.24 -7.14
C THR A 325 -2.13 -6.91 -7.16
N GLN A 326 -2.67 -5.90 -6.49
CA GLN A 326 -2.05 -4.59 -6.33
C GLN A 326 -2.18 -4.14 -4.86
N PRO A 327 -1.05 -3.92 -4.15
CA PRO A 327 -1.09 -3.22 -2.87
C PRO A 327 -1.65 -1.81 -3.05
N TRP A 328 -2.54 -1.37 -2.16
CA TRP A 328 -3.12 -0.04 -2.19
C TRP A 328 -3.05 0.60 -0.80
N PRO A 329 -2.02 1.42 -0.51
CA PRO A 329 -1.68 1.87 0.85
C PRO A 329 -2.55 3.05 1.33
N TYR A 330 -3.84 3.03 0.99
CA TYR A 330 -4.81 4.09 1.27
C TYR A 330 -6.17 3.52 1.76
N PRO A 331 -6.26 3.10 3.04
CA PRO A 331 -5.18 3.02 4.02
C PRO A 331 -4.37 1.71 3.91
N ALA A 332 -5.03 0.58 3.62
CA ALA A 332 -4.45 -0.74 3.84
C ALA A 332 -5.06 -1.86 2.96
N ASN A 333 -5.44 -1.57 1.71
CA ASN A 333 -6.11 -2.58 0.88
C ASN A 333 -5.12 -3.43 0.09
N LEU A 334 -5.48 -4.68 -0.18
CA LEU A 334 -4.92 -5.50 -1.24
C LEU A 334 -5.99 -5.64 -2.32
N MET A 335 -5.78 -4.95 -3.43
CA MET A 335 -6.67 -5.05 -4.59
C MET A 335 -6.41 -6.39 -5.28
N ILE A 336 -7.43 -7.22 -5.39
CA ILE A 336 -7.39 -8.54 -6.03
C ILE A 336 -8.14 -8.42 -7.35
N GLY A 337 -7.37 -8.32 -8.42
CA GLY A 337 -7.87 -8.19 -9.78
C GLY A 337 -8.44 -9.50 -10.29
N ALA A 338 -9.69 -9.49 -10.74
CA ALA A 338 -10.36 -10.65 -11.33
C ALA A 338 -11.00 -10.31 -12.68
N ILE A 339 -11.28 -11.34 -13.46
CA ILE A 339 -12.04 -11.25 -14.71
C ILE A 339 -13.22 -12.20 -14.59
N GLY A 340 -14.43 -11.67 -14.68
CA GLY A 340 -15.67 -12.43 -14.63
C GLY A 340 -16.37 -12.39 -15.99
N GLN A 341 -16.94 -13.52 -16.43
CA GLN A 341 -17.76 -13.57 -17.64
C GLN A 341 -19.24 -13.69 -17.28
N ALA A 342 -20.07 -12.85 -17.89
CA ALA A 342 -21.52 -12.90 -17.74
C ALA A 342 -22.09 -14.23 -18.30
N VAL A 343 -23.12 -14.74 -17.63
CA VAL A 343 -23.90 -15.89 -18.13
C VAL A 343 -24.84 -15.47 -19.26
N PRO A 344 -25.29 -16.39 -20.13
CA PRO A 344 -26.38 -16.09 -21.06
C PRO A 344 -27.59 -15.51 -20.32
N ASP A 345 -28.23 -14.50 -20.90
CA ASP A 345 -29.39 -13.77 -20.36
C ASP A 345 -29.16 -13.03 -19.02
N GLY A 346 -27.93 -13.03 -18.49
CA GLY A 346 -27.53 -12.38 -17.23
C GLY A 346 -26.96 -10.98 -17.37
N GLU A 347 -27.10 -10.33 -18.53
CA GLU A 347 -26.40 -9.08 -18.90
C GLU A 347 -27.20 -7.78 -18.68
N THR A 348 -28.42 -7.87 -18.14
CA THR A 348 -29.27 -6.69 -17.94
C THR A 348 -28.80 -5.89 -16.72
N VAL A 349 -28.37 -4.66 -16.96
CA VAL A 349 -27.92 -3.76 -15.90
C VAL A 349 -29.11 -3.32 -15.03
N HIS A 350 -28.97 -3.48 -13.71
CA HIS A 350 -29.91 -3.03 -12.69
C HIS A 350 -29.16 -2.40 -11.52
N LEU A 351 -29.29 -1.08 -11.35
CA LEU A 351 -28.61 -0.29 -10.30
C LEU A 351 -29.49 -0.06 -9.06
N GLY A 352 -30.55 -0.86 -8.90
CA GLY A 352 -31.56 -0.65 -7.87
C GLY A 352 -31.35 -1.44 -6.59
N HIS A 353 -30.38 -2.37 -6.55
CA HIS A 353 -30.08 -3.17 -5.35
C HIS A 353 -29.20 -2.38 -4.39
N ASP A 354 -28.17 -1.71 -4.91
CA ASP A 354 -27.33 -0.78 -4.18
C ASP A 354 -27.15 0.54 -4.97
N ALA A 355 -27.23 1.66 -4.26
CA ALA A 355 -27.18 3.01 -4.84
C ALA A 355 -25.74 3.59 -4.91
N GLU A 356 -24.71 2.75 -4.87
CA GLU A 356 -23.31 3.17 -4.95
C GLU A 356 -22.91 3.74 -6.32
N LEU A 357 -23.41 3.15 -7.41
CA LEU A 357 -23.11 3.59 -8.77
C LEU A 357 -24.12 4.62 -9.26
N GLU A 358 -23.62 5.66 -9.93
CA GLU A 358 -24.46 6.57 -10.70
C GLU A 358 -24.90 5.94 -12.03
N ASP A 359 -24.00 5.15 -12.63
CA ASP A 359 -24.20 4.58 -13.96
C ASP A 359 -23.27 3.37 -14.16
N ALA A 360 -23.77 2.34 -14.85
CA ALA A 360 -22.99 1.21 -15.33
C ALA A 360 -23.41 0.86 -16.75
N LYS A 361 -22.43 0.67 -17.63
CA LYS A 361 -22.66 0.51 -19.07
C LYS A 361 -21.74 -0.52 -19.69
N TRP A 362 -22.25 -1.22 -20.70
CA TRP A 362 -21.46 -2.05 -21.59
C TRP A 362 -20.75 -1.18 -22.62
N PHE A 363 -19.43 -1.32 -22.72
CA PHE A 363 -18.59 -0.69 -23.73
C PHE A 363 -18.00 -1.75 -24.64
N SER A 364 -17.99 -1.50 -25.94
CA SER A 364 -17.30 -2.36 -26.89
C SER A 364 -15.79 -2.34 -26.66
N PHE A 365 -15.11 -3.42 -27.02
CA PHE A 365 -13.65 -3.48 -26.96
C PHE A 365 -12.97 -2.39 -27.80
N ASP A 366 -13.60 -1.91 -28.87
CA ASP A 366 -13.07 -0.83 -29.71
C ASP A 366 -13.10 0.53 -28.98
N GLU A 367 -14.20 0.83 -28.28
CA GLU A 367 -14.31 2.02 -27.44
C GLU A 367 -13.26 2.01 -26.32
N VAL A 368 -13.09 0.87 -25.66
CA VAL A 368 -12.09 0.72 -24.60
C VAL A 368 -10.67 0.79 -25.14
N ARG A 369 -10.39 0.23 -26.32
CA ARG A 369 -9.07 0.31 -26.97
C ARG A 369 -8.69 1.76 -27.28
N GLU A 370 -9.62 2.54 -27.82
CA GLU A 370 -9.41 3.97 -28.05
C GLU A 370 -9.21 4.72 -26.73
N ALA A 371 -10.04 4.46 -25.71
CA ALA A 371 -9.91 5.09 -24.40
C ALA A 371 -8.60 4.73 -23.68
N LEU A 372 -8.09 3.51 -23.80
CA LEU A 372 -6.78 3.11 -23.27
C LEU A 372 -5.63 3.87 -23.95
N ARG A 373 -5.81 4.29 -25.22
CA ARG A 373 -4.81 5.03 -25.99
C ARG A 373 -4.80 6.52 -25.68
N ILE A 374 -5.97 7.14 -25.57
CA ILE A 374 -6.11 8.62 -25.50
C ILE A 374 -6.96 9.15 -24.34
N GLY A 375 -7.64 8.27 -23.60
CA GLY A 375 -8.60 8.62 -22.55
C GLY A 375 -8.15 8.32 -21.12
N THR A 376 -6.87 8.01 -20.88
CA THR A 376 -6.38 7.68 -19.53
C THR A 376 -5.99 8.93 -18.74
N SER A 377 -6.40 9.00 -17.46
CA SER A 377 -6.07 10.12 -16.55
C SER A 377 -6.26 9.72 -15.08
N GLY A 378 -5.50 10.33 -14.17
CA GLY A 378 -5.75 10.22 -12.74
C GLY A 378 -7.14 10.75 -12.35
N LEU A 379 -7.69 10.25 -11.25
CA LEU A 379 -8.98 10.70 -10.75
C LEU A 379 -8.88 12.18 -10.31
N GLY A 380 -9.53 13.07 -11.06
CA GLY A 380 -9.49 14.52 -10.83
C GLY A 380 -8.47 15.27 -11.69
N GLU A 381 -7.69 14.58 -12.52
CA GLU A 381 -6.86 15.21 -13.53
C GLU A 381 -7.66 15.55 -14.80
N ASP A 382 -7.19 16.54 -15.55
CA ASP A 382 -7.69 16.81 -16.90
C ASP A 382 -7.31 15.67 -17.86
N PRO A 383 -8.14 15.40 -18.88
CA PRO A 383 -7.81 14.40 -19.89
C PRO A 383 -6.55 14.78 -20.68
N GLY A 384 -5.93 13.78 -21.33
CA GLY A 384 -4.78 14.00 -22.21
C GLY A 384 -5.10 14.90 -23.41
N PRO A 385 -4.06 15.45 -24.08
CA PRO A 385 -4.24 16.38 -25.21
C PRO A 385 -4.98 15.74 -26.40
N ASP A 386 -4.86 14.42 -26.57
CA ASP A 386 -5.48 13.68 -27.68
C ASP A 386 -6.91 13.20 -27.36
N TYR A 387 -7.42 13.51 -26.16
CA TYR A 387 -8.76 13.08 -25.75
C TYR A 387 -9.85 13.77 -26.57
N LYS A 388 -10.81 12.97 -27.04
CA LYS A 388 -11.98 13.46 -27.76
C LYS A 388 -13.08 13.80 -26.73
N PRO A 389 -13.55 15.07 -26.65
CA PRO A 389 -14.61 15.45 -25.72
C PRO A 389 -15.84 14.53 -25.81
N GLY A 390 -16.34 14.10 -24.66
CA GLY A 390 -17.46 13.15 -24.55
C GLY A 390 -17.07 11.67 -24.68
N GLY A 391 -15.81 11.37 -25.03
CA GLY A 391 -15.29 10.01 -25.09
C GLY A 391 -15.12 9.36 -23.72
N LEU A 392 -15.00 8.04 -23.70
CA LEU A 392 -14.72 7.27 -22.48
C LEU A 392 -13.36 7.66 -21.87
N ARG A 393 -13.36 7.93 -20.56
CA ARG A 393 -12.15 8.17 -19.77
C ARG A 393 -11.92 7.01 -18.81
N LEU A 394 -10.66 6.62 -18.66
CA LEU A 394 -10.25 5.45 -17.88
C LEU A 394 -9.17 5.82 -16.85
N PRO A 395 -8.98 4.99 -15.80
CA PRO A 395 -7.86 5.08 -14.87
C PRO A 395 -6.50 5.03 -15.58
N PRO A 396 -5.44 5.59 -14.98
CA PRO A 396 -4.09 5.58 -15.55
C PRO A 396 -3.53 4.15 -15.60
N SER A 397 -2.45 3.94 -16.38
CA SER A 397 -1.79 2.65 -16.54
C SER A 397 -1.28 2.04 -15.23
N THR A 398 -1.06 2.83 -14.18
CA THR A 398 -0.64 2.34 -12.87
C THR A 398 -1.77 1.67 -12.07
N ALA A 399 -3.03 1.91 -12.43
CA ALA A 399 -4.18 1.34 -11.73
C ALA A 399 -4.47 -0.10 -12.21
N ILE A 400 -4.73 -1.02 -11.28
CA ILE A 400 -5.10 -2.41 -11.61
C ILE A 400 -6.35 -2.49 -12.49
N ALA A 401 -7.32 -1.58 -12.34
CA ALA A 401 -8.47 -1.46 -13.24
C ALA A 401 -8.05 -1.34 -14.71
N ASN A 402 -7.05 -0.50 -14.99
CA ASN A 402 -6.49 -0.34 -16.33
C ASN A 402 -5.80 -1.63 -16.80
N GLN A 403 -5.06 -2.31 -15.93
CA GLN A 403 -4.42 -3.58 -16.26
C GLN A 403 -5.41 -4.68 -16.58
N LEU A 404 -6.54 -4.77 -15.87
CA LEU A 404 -7.63 -5.70 -16.17
C LEU A 404 -8.25 -5.40 -17.54
N MET A 405 -8.51 -4.13 -17.85
CA MET A 405 -9.02 -3.74 -19.17
C MET A 405 -8.03 -4.06 -20.29
N ARG A 406 -6.74 -3.81 -20.09
CA ARG A 406 -5.69 -4.19 -21.06
C ARG A 406 -5.62 -5.70 -21.25
N ALA A 407 -5.71 -6.48 -20.18
CA ALA A 407 -5.68 -7.93 -20.25
C ALA A 407 -6.83 -8.47 -21.11
N VAL A 408 -8.05 -7.98 -20.88
CA VAL A 408 -9.26 -8.37 -21.63
C VAL A 408 -9.20 -7.90 -23.08
N VAL A 409 -8.92 -6.61 -23.32
CA VAL A 409 -9.12 -5.96 -24.64
C VAL A 409 -7.92 -6.09 -25.58
N LEU A 410 -6.69 -6.13 -25.03
CA LEU A 410 -5.45 -6.19 -25.80
C LEU A 410 -4.73 -7.53 -25.62
N GLY A 411 -4.82 -8.12 -24.44
CA GLY A 411 -4.02 -9.26 -24.03
C GLY A 411 -4.56 -10.62 -24.45
N GLY A 412 -5.61 -10.69 -25.28
CA GLY A 412 -6.19 -11.95 -25.75
C GLY A 412 -6.73 -12.84 -24.62
N PHE A 413 -7.02 -12.30 -23.44
CA PHE A 413 -7.48 -13.11 -22.30
C PHE A 413 -8.80 -13.85 -22.58
N VAL A 414 -9.57 -13.34 -23.55
CA VAL A 414 -10.84 -13.90 -24.01
C VAL A 414 -10.68 -14.71 -25.31
N SER A 415 -9.50 -14.75 -25.93
CA SER A 415 -9.29 -15.57 -27.13
C SER A 415 -9.17 -17.05 -26.76
N ALA A 416 -9.83 -17.93 -27.51
CA ALA A 416 -9.80 -19.38 -27.27
C ALA A 416 -8.42 -20.02 -27.53
N GLU A 417 -7.46 -19.27 -28.08
CA GLU A 417 -6.12 -19.74 -28.42
C GLU A 417 -5.14 -19.54 -27.26
N ALA A 418 -4.22 -20.50 -27.08
CA ALA A 418 -3.13 -20.37 -26.10
C ALA A 418 -2.18 -19.23 -26.50
N LYS A 419 -1.63 -18.51 -25.50
CA LYS A 419 -0.62 -17.46 -25.71
C LYS A 419 0.76 -18.06 -25.98
N ILE A 420 0.93 -18.71 -27.14
CA ILE A 420 2.20 -19.38 -27.52
C ILE A 420 3.33 -18.37 -27.68
#